data_AF-A0A4R8S8J6-F1
#
_entry.id   AF-A0A4R8S8J6-F1
#
_cell.length_a   1.000
_cell.length_b   1.000
_cell.length_c   1.000
_cell.angle_alpha   90.00
_cell.angle_beta   90.00
_cell.angle_gamma   90.00
#
_symmetry.space_group_name_H-M   'P 1'
#
loop_
_entity.id
_entity.type
_entity.pdbx_description
1 polymer ?
#
loop_
_entity_poly.entity_id
_entity_poly.type
_entity_poly.pdbx_seq_one_letter_code
_entity_poly.pdbx_strand_id
1 'polypeptide(L)'
;MEPTSVKMSDALRVTAENLSFVTAEKVQPGVNDIERMGCRTSYNSALPEGPPWWLRLQRDFADPTPELISGVLDRLESLSGKGFRRQESKRPEPEPQNSRTYRDDAGYIVSAREDVRGNGVHVYVVTASSPCANED
;
A
#
# COMPACT_ATOMS: atom_id res chain seq x y z
N MET A 1 11.21 10.31 -21.89
CA MET A 1 9.92 10.43 -21.19
C MET A 1 10.14 11.36 -20.02
N GLU A 2 9.51 12.54 -20.02
CA GLU A 2 9.47 13.36 -18.81
C GLU A 2 8.72 12.57 -17.73
N PRO A 3 9.16 12.60 -16.46
CA PRO A 3 8.42 11.95 -15.39
C PRO A 3 7.09 12.68 -15.25
N THR A 4 5.99 11.99 -15.58
CA THR A 4 4.64 12.50 -15.35
C THR A 4 4.51 12.81 -13.86
N SER A 5 4.49 14.09 -13.53
CA SER A 5 4.40 14.59 -12.15
C SER A 5 3.03 14.24 -11.60
N VAL A 6 2.91 13.14 -10.83
CA VAL A 6 1.68 12.78 -10.11
C VAL A 6 1.39 13.87 -9.07
N LYS A 7 0.15 14.34 -9.01
CA LYS A 7 -0.32 15.30 -8.01
C LYS A 7 -0.81 14.59 -6.75
N MET A 8 -0.66 15.22 -5.58
CA MET A 8 -1.03 14.62 -4.30
C MET A 8 -2.52 14.24 -4.23
N SER A 9 -3.41 15.08 -4.76
CA SER A 9 -4.84 14.79 -4.84
C SER A 9 -5.14 13.51 -5.64
N ASP A 10 -4.50 13.34 -6.80
CA ASP A 10 -4.63 12.13 -7.62
C ASP A 10 -4.00 10.90 -6.96
N ALA A 11 -2.81 11.04 -6.40
CA ALA A 11 -2.12 9.98 -5.67
C ALA A 11 -2.98 9.46 -4.51
N LEU A 12 -3.58 10.37 -3.73
CA LEU A 12 -4.45 10.02 -2.63
C LEU A 12 -5.71 9.28 -3.11
N ARG A 13 -6.37 9.82 -4.15
CA ARG A 13 -7.57 9.23 -4.72
C ARG A 13 -7.33 7.80 -5.20
N VAL A 14 -6.31 7.58 -6.03
CA VAL A 14 -5.99 6.26 -6.58
C VAL A 14 -5.55 5.29 -5.48
N THR A 15 -4.79 5.76 -4.49
CA THR A 15 -4.39 4.94 -3.33
C THR A 15 -5.61 4.50 -2.51
N ALA A 16 -6.56 5.38 -2.29
CA ALA A 16 -7.81 5.08 -1.57
C ALA A 16 -8.72 4.13 -2.37
N GLU A 17 -8.81 4.32 -3.69
CA GLU A 17 -9.56 3.43 -4.60
C GLU A 17 -8.96 2.00 -4.58
N ASN A 18 -7.64 1.87 -4.65
CA ASN A 18 -6.95 0.59 -4.58
C ASN A 18 -7.17 -0.11 -3.23
N LEU A 19 -7.05 0.62 -2.13
CA LEU A 19 -7.30 0.05 -0.81
C LEU A 19 -8.75 -0.38 -0.65
N SER A 20 -9.71 0.48 -1.03
CA SER A 20 -11.15 0.17 -0.99
C SER A 20 -11.50 -1.07 -1.80
N PHE A 21 -10.90 -1.19 -2.98
CA PHE A 21 -11.11 -2.32 -3.85
C PHE A 21 -10.66 -3.62 -3.19
N VAL A 22 -9.45 -3.66 -2.63
CA VAL A 22 -8.88 -4.88 -2.05
C VAL A 22 -9.55 -5.26 -0.73
N THR A 23 -9.87 -4.29 0.13
CA THR A 23 -10.55 -4.56 1.40
C THR A 23 -12.05 -4.84 1.23
N ALA A 24 -12.64 -4.50 0.08
CA ALA A 24 -14.09 -4.47 -0.13
C ALA A 24 -14.83 -3.54 0.85
N GLU A 25 -14.14 -2.52 1.36
CA GLU A 25 -14.69 -1.50 2.25
C GLU A 25 -14.58 -0.12 1.60
N LYS A 26 -15.49 0.79 1.95
CA LYS A 26 -15.38 2.17 1.50
C LYS A 26 -14.29 2.89 2.31
N VAL A 27 -13.13 3.16 1.70
CA VAL A 27 -12.08 3.97 2.32
C VAL A 27 -12.29 5.43 1.95
N GLN A 28 -12.61 6.25 2.96
CA GLN A 28 -12.57 7.71 2.87
C GLN A 28 -11.47 8.18 3.81
N PRO A 29 -10.24 8.40 3.32
CA PRO A 29 -9.12 8.72 4.18
C PRO A 29 -9.32 10.11 4.80
N GLY A 30 -9.33 10.18 6.13
CA GLY A 30 -9.16 11.43 6.85
C GLY A 30 -7.72 11.93 6.76
N VAL A 31 -7.49 13.19 7.13
CA VAL A 31 -6.15 13.81 7.11
C VAL A 31 -5.12 13.06 7.96
N ASN A 32 -5.57 12.40 9.03
CA ASN A 32 -4.72 11.62 9.95
C ASN A 32 -4.52 10.16 9.53
N ASP A 33 -5.28 9.66 8.55
CA ASP A 33 -5.18 8.27 8.07
C ASP A 33 -4.08 8.09 7.03
N ILE A 34 -3.50 9.20 6.55
CA ILE A 34 -2.53 9.23 5.47
C ILE A 34 -1.13 9.32 6.06
N GLU A 35 -0.36 8.24 5.94
CA GLU A 35 1.07 8.31 6.16
C GLU A 35 1.73 9.03 4.99
N ARG A 36 2.52 10.07 5.30
CA ARG A 36 3.29 10.83 4.32
C ARG A 36 4.76 10.69 4.65
N MET A 37 5.54 10.22 3.69
CA MET A 37 7.00 10.17 3.79
C MET A 37 7.65 10.95 2.65
N GLY A 38 8.71 11.68 2.95
CA GLY A 38 9.48 12.38 1.94
C GLY A 38 10.12 11.39 0.95
N CYS A 39 10.02 11.67 -0.34
CA CYS A 39 10.66 10.83 -1.37
C CYS A 39 12.15 11.13 -1.55
N ARG A 40 12.64 12.23 -0.99
CA ARG A 40 14.04 12.63 -1.03
C ARG A 40 14.61 12.53 0.37
N THR A 41 15.81 12.00 0.52
CA THR A 41 16.54 12.10 1.79
C THR A 41 17.33 13.39 1.78
N SER A 42 17.11 14.25 2.76
CA SER A 42 17.88 15.48 2.90
C SER A 42 19.29 15.16 3.38
N TYR A 43 20.29 15.76 2.73
CA TYR A 43 21.69 15.57 3.09
C TYR A 43 21.99 16.09 4.51
N ASN A 44 21.27 17.13 4.96
CA ASN A 44 21.56 17.82 6.21
C ASN A 44 20.92 17.13 7.42
N SER A 45 19.72 16.55 7.26
CA SER A 45 18.99 15.88 8.35
C SER A 45 19.13 14.36 8.30
N ALA A 46 19.55 13.80 7.16
CA ALA A 46 19.46 12.37 6.84
C ALA A 46 18.03 11.80 6.98
N LEU A 47 17.02 12.67 7.02
CA LEU A 47 15.61 12.29 7.13
C LEU A 47 14.93 12.39 5.76
N PRO A 48 13.87 11.59 5.54
CA PRO A 48 13.00 11.75 4.39
C PRO A 48 12.30 13.12 4.45
N GLU A 49 12.56 13.97 3.45
CA GLU A 49 11.94 15.27 3.27
C GLU A 49 11.14 15.31 1.96
N GLY A 50 10.06 16.08 1.97
CA GLY A 50 9.20 16.31 0.82
C GLY A 50 8.85 17.80 0.70
N PRO A 51 8.16 18.20 -0.38
CA PRO A 51 7.80 17.36 -1.54
C PRO A 51 9.02 16.94 -2.42
N PRO A 52 8.89 15.88 -3.24
CA PRO A 52 7.70 15.04 -3.42
C PRO A 52 7.43 14.09 -2.23
N TRP A 53 6.16 13.72 -2.06
CA TRP A 53 5.66 12.88 -0.98
C TRP A 53 5.25 11.49 -1.49
N TRP A 54 5.61 10.46 -0.73
CA TRP A 54 5.06 9.12 -0.85
C TRP A 54 3.87 8.98 0.11
N LEU A 55 2.72 8.56 -0.41
CA LEU A 55 1.51 8.40 0.38
C LEU A 55 1.25 6.93 0.66
N ARG A 56 0.81 6.62 1.88
CA ARG A 56 0.37 5.29 2.28
C ARG A 56 -0.92 5.34 3.07
N LEU A 57 -1.81 4.42 2.73
CA LEU A 57 -3.01 4.10 3.48
C LEU A 57 -2.93 2.65 3.94
N GLN A 58 -3.42 2.38 5.14
CA GLN A 58 -3.41 1.06 5.74
C GLN A 58 -4.75 0.73 6.38
N ARG A 59 -5.15 -0.54 6.28
CA ARG A 59 -6.24 -1.14 7.05
C ARG A 59 -5.76 -2.40 7.72
N ASP A 60 -6.10 -2.51 9.00
CA ASP A 60 -5.71 -3.60 9.87
C ASP A 60 -6.97 -4.35 10.31
N PHE A 61 -6.98 -5.66 10.09
CA PHE A 61 -8.02 -6.56 10.55
C PHE A 61 -7.47 -7.36 11.73
N ALA A 62 -7.99 -7.13 12.93
CA ALA A 62 -7.63 -7.91 14.11
C ALA A 62 -8.35 -9.26 14.09
N ASP A 63 -7.64 -10.32 14.47
CA ASP A 63 -8.12 -11.70 14.50
C ASP A 63 -8.88 -12.08 13.20
N PRO A 64 -8.22 -11.93 12.03
CA PRO A 64 -8.86 -12.08 10.73
C PRO A 64 -9.40 -13.50 10.51
N THR A 65 -10.59 -13.62 9.93
CA THR A 65 -11.10 -14.93 9.51
C THR A 65 -10.38 -15.44 8.25
N PRO A 66 -10.28 -16.76 8.03
CA PRO A 66 -9.74 -17.31 6.80
C PRO A 66 -10.45 -16.80 5.53
N GLU A 67 -11.76 -16.58 5.60
CA GLU A 67 -12.58 -16.08 4.49
C GLU A 67 -12.22 -14.63 4.13
N LEU A 68 -11.93 -13.80 5.15
CA LEU A 68 -11.47 -12.42 4.93
C LEU A 68 -10.13 -12.42 4.22
N ILE A 69 -9.17 -13.23 4.70
CA ILE A 69 -7.84 -13.36 4.10
C ILE A 69 -7.96 -13.84 2.65
N SER A 70 -8.70 -14.92 2.39
CA SER A 70 -8.91 -15.44 1.04
C SER A 70 -9.52 -14.39 0.12
N GLY A 71 -10.58 -13.70 0.56
CA GLY A 71 -11.22 -12.67 -0.25
C GLY A 71 -10.29 -11.50 -0.58
N VAL A 72 -9.43 -11.08 0.36
CA VAL A 72 -8.42 -10.05 0.11
C VAL A 72 -7.37 -10.54 -0.90
N LEU A 73 -6.89 -11.77 -0.77
CA LEU A 73 -5.92 -12.37 -1.69
C LEU A 73 -6.49 -12.49 -3.11
N ASP A 74 -7.74 -12.94 -3.25
CA ASP A 74 -8.41 -13.04 -4.56
C ASP A 74 -8.54 -11.67 -5.22
N ARG A 75 -8.89 -10.64 -4.45
CA ARG A 75 -8.99 -9.27 -4.96
C ARG A 75 -7.61 -8.68 -5.29
N LEU A 76 -6.57 -8.99 -4.53
CA LEU A 76 -5.19 -8.64 -4.88
C LEU A 76 -4.78 -9.25 -6.21
N GLU A 77 -5.04 -10.54 -6.42
CA GLU A 77 -4.73 -11.22 -7.70
C GLU A 77 -5.49 -10.58 -8.86
N SER A 78 -6.75 -10.19 -8.64
CA SER A 78 -7.55 -9.51 -9.66
C SER A 78 -7.00 -8.14 -10.10
N LEU A 79 -6.09 -7.53 -9.32
CA LEU A 79 -5.40 -6.30 -9.73
C LEU A 79 -4.54 -6.51 -10.98
N SER A 80 -4.17 -7.75 -11.32
CA SER A 80 -3.48 -8.03 -12.58
C SER A 80 -4.32 -7.69 -13.82
N GLY A 81 -5.64 -7.75 -13.72
CA GLY A 81 -6.54 -7.21 -14.76
C GLY A 81 -6.48 -5.68 -14.91
N LYS A 82 -5.89 -4.97 -13.94
CA LYS A 82 -5.70 -3.51 -13.93
C LYS A 82 -4.24 -3.11 -14.20
N GLY A 83 -3.40 -4.03 -14.65
CA GLY A 83 -1.99 -3.76 -14.98
C GLY A 83 -1.01 -3.88 -13.80
N PHE A 84 -1.47 -4.32 -12.63
CA PHE A 84 -0.58 -4.64 -11.52
C PHE A 84 0.11 -5.99 -11.72
N ARG A 85 1.39 -6.06 -11.34
CA ARG A 85 2.18 -7.30 -11.39
C ARG A 85 2.59 -7.72 -10.00
N ARG A 86 2.41 -9.02 -9.69
CA ARG A 86 2.88 -9.62 -8.45
C ARG A 86 4.40 -9.41 -8.34
N GLN A 87 4.84 -8.98 -7.16
CA GLN A 87 6.24 -8.85 -6.80
C GLN A 87 6.68 -10.13 -6.10
N GLU A 88 7.85 -10.65 -6.50
CA GLU A 88 8.46 -11.78 -5.81
C GLU A 88 8.85 -11.40 -4.38
N SER A 89 8.62 -12.33 -3.44
CA SER A 89 9.05 -12.13 -2.06
C SER A 89 10.58 -12.11 -1.97
N LYS A 90 11.12 -11.08 -1.33
CA LYS A 90 12.56 -10.99 -1.00
C LYS A 90 12.91 -11.61 0.36
N ARG A 91 11.93 -12.14 1.10
CA ARG A 91 12.17 -12.78 2.41
C ARG A 91 12.79 -14.17 2.23
N PRO A 92 13.63 -14.64 3.18
CA PRO A 92 14.13 -16.01 3.17
C PRO A 92 12.97 -17.01 3.08
N GLU A 93 13.18 -18.10 2.33
CA GLU A 93 12.16 -19.12 2.12
C GLU A 93 11.74 -19.81 3.44
N PRO A 94 10.46 -20.21 3.56
CA PRO A 94 9.39 -20.04 2.59
C PRO A 94 8.73 -18.64 2.63
N GLU A 95 8.22 -18.17 1.49
CA GLU A 95 7.36 -16.98 1.45
C GLU A 95 6.13 -17.18 2.35
N PRO A 96 5.75 -16.20 3.18
CA PRO A 96 4.55 -16.32 3.99
C PRO A 96 3.32 -16.54 3.10
N GLN A 97 2.53 -17.56 3.42
CA GLN A 97 1.42 -18.02 2.57
C GLN A 97 0.43 -16.89 2.25
N ASN A 98 0.07 -16.09 3.26
CA ASN A 98 -0.94 -15.03 3.15
C ASN A 98 -0.33 -13.64 2.92
N SER A 99 0.91 -13.57 2.45
CA SER A 99 1.60 -12.31 2.13
C SER A 99 1.78 -12.15 0.63
N ARG A 100 1.24 -11.08 0.04
CA ARG A 100 1.42 -10.77 -1.38
C ARG A 100 1.60 -9.28 -1.58
N THR A 101 2.38 -8.91 -2.59
CA THR A 101 2.59 -7.51 -2.99
C THR A 101 2.44 -7.41 -4.51
N TYR A 102 1.77 -6.37 -4.96
CA TYR A 102 1.52 -6.05 -6.37
C TYR A 102 1.94 -4.62 -6.65
N ARG A 103 2.48 -4.37 -7.85
CA ARG A 103 2.91 -3.04 -8.30
C ARG A 103 2.52 -2.82 -9.76
N ASP A 104 2.01 -1.64 -10.10
CA ASP A 104 1.72 -1.24 -11.48
C ASP A 104 2.89 -0.46 -12.14
N ASP A 105 2.75 -0.13 -13.42
CA ASP A 105 3.75 0.64 -14.17
C ASP A 105 3.87 2.10 -13.72
N ALA A 106 2.81 2.65 -13.10
CA ALA A 106 2.81 4.00 -12.56
C ALA A 106 3.52 4.09 -11.19
N GLY A 107 3.80 2.95 -10.55
CA GLY A 107 4.51 2.85 -9.27
C GLY A 107 3.59 2.77 -8.04
N TYR A 108 2.29 2.60 -8.22
CA TYR A 108 1.38 2.26 -7.11
C TYR A 108 1.68 0.85 -6.63
N ILE A 109 1.56 0.66 -5.31
CA ILE A 109 1.84 -0.62 -4.65
C ILE A 109 0.63 -0.99 -3.80
N VAL A 110 0.18 -2.24 -3.88
CA VAL A 110 -0.82 -2.79 -2.98
C VAL A 110 -0.30 -4.09 -2.40
N SER A 111 -0.39 -4.26 -1.09
CA SER A 111 0.10 -5.45 -0.41
C SER A 111 -0.84 -5.86 0.70
N ALA A 112 -0.92 -7.16 0.95
CA ALA A 112 -1.48 -7.69 2.19
C ALA A 112 -0.48 -8.64 2.84
N ARG A 113 -0.46 -8.67 4.18
CA ARG A 113 0.39 -9.58 4.95
C ARG A 113 -0.23 -9.87 6.31
N GLU A 114 0.08 -11.05 6.83
CA GLU A 114 -0.09 -11.36 8.24
C GLU A 114 0.98 -10.67 9.08
N ASP A 115 0.60 -10.29 10.28
CA ASP A 115 1.49 -9.76 11.31
C ASP A 115 1.02 -10.20 12.70
N VAL A 116 1.93 -10.17 13.66
CA VAL A 116 1.60 -10.33 15.08
C VAL A 116 2.08 -9.09 15.81
N ARG A 117 1.14 -8.37 16.42
CA ARG A 117 1.45 -7.14 17.16
C ARG A 117 2.20 -7.49 18.45
N GLY A 118 2.89 -6.52 19.04
CA GLY A 118 3.66 -6.72 20.27
C GLY A 118 2.84 -7.19 21.49
N ASN A 119 1.52 -7.07 21.44
CA ASN A 119 0.58 -7.60 22.43
C ASN A 119 0.08 -9.03 22.11
N GLY A 120 0.65 -9.69 21.09
CA GLY A 120 0.30 -11.05 20.67
C GLY A 120 -0.91 -11.17 19.75
N VAL A 121 -1.59 -10.06 19.42
CA VAL A 121 -2.78 -10.09 18.54
C VAL A 121 -2.35 -10.35 17.10
N HIS A 122 -2.98 -11.36 16.48
CA HIS A 122 -2.82 -11.64 15.06
C HIS A 122 -3.59 -10.60 14.25
N VAL A 123 -2.93 -10.00 13.27
CA VAL A 123 -3.57 -9.01 12.40
C VAL A 123 -3.29 -9.32 10.95
N TYR A 124 -4.26 -9.00 10.10
CA TYR A 124 -4.06 -8.92 8.66
C TYR A 124 -3.95 -7.46 8.23
N VAL A 125 -2.81 -7.10 7.65
CA VAL A 125 -2.50 -5.72 7.27
C VAL A 125 -2.60 -5.60 5.77
N VAL A 126 -3.51 -4.76 5.29
CA VAL A 126 -3.65 -4.40 3.89
C VAL A 126 -3.17 -2.96 3.71
N THR A 127 -2.29 -2.73 2.75
CA THR A 127 -1.66 -1.44 2.49
C THR A 127 -1.78 -1.09 1.02
N ALA A 128 -2.09 0.17 0.73
CA ALA A 128 -1.94 0.75 -0.59
C ALA A 128 -1.03 1.97 -0.50
N SER A 129 -0.20 2.16 -1.51
CA SER A 129 0.78 3.25 -1.55
C SER A 129 0.90 3.85 -2.95
N SER A 130 1.16 5.15 -3.01
CA SER A 130 1.36 5.88 -4.26
C SER A 130 2.82 5.86 -4.73
N PRO A 131 3.10 6.19 -6.01
CA PRO A 131 4.40 6.73 -6.37
C PRO A 131 4.62 8.10 -5.70
N CYS A 132 5.82 8.65 -5.84
CA CYS A 132 6.14 10.00 -5.37
C CYS A 132 5.28 11.05 -6.08
N ALA A 133 4.57 11.86 -5.29
CA ALA A 133 3.65 12.87 -5.77
C ALA A 133 4.11 14.27 -5.35
N ASN A 134 3.95 15.24 -6.24
CA ASN A 134 4.16 16.66 -5.95
C ASN A 134 2.90 17.26 -5.34
N GLU A 135 3.07 18.35 -4.60
CA GLU A 135 1.94 19.15 -4.14
C GLU A 135 1.08 19.63 -5.32
N ASP A 136 -0.21 19.84 -5.01
CA ASP A 136 -1.22 20.29 -5.98
C ASP A 136 -0.87 21.64 -6.60
#